data_AF-A0A5K1DWK4-F1
#
_entry.id   AF-A0A5K1DWK4-F1
#
_cell.length_a   1.000
_cell.length_b   1.000
_cell.length_c   1.000
_cell.angle_alpha   90.00
_cell.angle_beta   90.00
_cell.angle_gamma   90.00
#
_symmetry.space_group_name_H-M   'P 1'
#
loop_
_entity.id
_entity.type
_entity.pdbx_description
1 polymer ?
#
loop_
_entity_poly.entity_id
_entity_poly.type
_entity_poly.pdbx_seq_one_letter_code
_entity_poly.pdbx_strand_id
1 'polypeptide(L)' 'REVVEELLLSSHSAHSIICDSLKKVYPGKDGNPEKHAVRGLSLALPRGECFGMLGPNGAGKTTFINM' A
#
# COMPACT_ATOMS: atom_id res chain seq x y z
N ARG A 1 2.29 5.82 -10.56
CA ARG A 1 1.19 4.90 -10.95
C ARG A 1 1.51 4.23 -12.28
N GLU A 2 1.77 4.97 -13.35
CA GLU A 2 2.23 4.43 -14.65
C GLU A 2 3.41 3.45 -14.51
N VAL A 3 4.45 3.80 -13.76
CA VAL A 3 5.60 2.90 -13.50
C VAL A 3 5.18 1.57 -12.87
N VAL A 4 4.20 1.57 -11.96
CA VAL A 4 3.74 0.34 -11.31
C VAL A 4 2.93 -0.51 -12.29
N GLU A 5 2.11 0.13 -13.13
CA GLU A 5 1.34 -0.54 -14.19
C GLU A 5 2.28 -1.20 -15.22
N GLU A 6 3.35 -0.52 -15.64
CA GLU A 6 4.39 -1.09 -16.50
C GLU A 6 5.13 -2.26 -15.83
N LEU A 7 5.49 -2.12 -14.56
CA LEU A 7 6.19 -3.17 -13.81
C LEU A 7 5.32 -4.42 -13.63
N LEU A 8 4.01 -4.26 -13.43
CA LEU A 8 3.06 -5.38 -13.35
C LEU A 8 2.95 -6.16 -14.66
N LEU A 9 3.16 -5.49 -15.80
CA LEU A 9 3.16 -6.11 -17.13
C LEU A 9 4.52 -6.76 -17.47
N SER A 10 5.57 -6.44 -16.72
CA SER A 10 6.92 -6.98 -16.93
C SER A 10 7.13 -8.31 -16.19
N SER A 11 7.77 -9.29 -16.84
CA SER A 11 8.07 -10.60 -16.22
C SER A 11 9.34 -10.62 -15.35
N HIS A 12 9.77 -9.50 -14.78
CA HIS A 12 11.09 -9.38 -14.13
C HIS A 12 11.07 -9.58 -12.61
N SER A 13 12.01 -10.39 -12.09
CA SER A 13 12.23 -10.64 -10.64
C SER A 13 12.97 -9.52 -9.89
N ALA A 14 13.11 -8.34 -10.53
CA ALA A 14 13.88 -7.21 -10.00
C ALA A 14 13.21 -6.56 -8.78
N HIS A 15 11.90 -6.73 -8.61
CA HIS A 15 11.14 -6.18 -7.49
C HIS A 15 10.65 -7.30 -6.58
N SER A 16 10.77 -7.09 -5.28
CA SER A 16 10.27 -8.04 -4.26
C SER A 16 8.84 -7.74 -3.87
N ILE A 17 8.41 -6.48 -3.98
CA ILE A 17 7.05 -6.04 -3.64
C ILE A 17 6.57 -5.13 -4.76
N ILE A 18 5.39 -5.43 -5.31
CA ILE A 18 4.67 -4.54 -6.21
C ILE A 18 3.22 -4.52 -5.73
N CYS A 19 2.67 -3.34 -5.51
CA CYS A 19 1.27 -3.15 -5.18
C CYS A 19 0.72 -1.99 -5.99
N ASP A 20 -0.48 -2.16 -6.53
CA ASP A 20 -1.18 -1.13 -7.29
C ASP A 20 -2.54 -0.82 -6.67
N SER A 21 -2.79 0.48 -6.49
CA SER A 21 -4.06 1.03 -6.03
C SER A 21 -4.62 0.34 -4.78
N LEU A 22 -3.76 -0.06 -3.85
CA LEU A 22 -4.15 -0.79 -2.65
C LEU A 22 -5.08 0.06 -1.78
N LYS A 23 -6.21 -0.52 -1.39
CA LYS A 23 -7.24 0.16 -0.59
C LYS A 23 -7.64 -0.71 0.59
N LYS A 24 -7.79 -0.09 1.76
CA LYS A 24 -8.36 -0.73 2.93
C LYS A 24 -9.33 0.21 3.62
N VAL A 25 -10.55 -0.27 3.73
CA VAL A 25 -11.64 0.38 4.45
C VAL A 25 -12.02 -0.53 5.62
N TYR A 26 -12.06 0.04 6.82
CA TYR A 26 -12.68 -0.60 7.97
C TYR A 26 -14.13 -0.12 8.09
N PRO A 27 -15.08 -1.04 8.34
CA PRO A 27 -16.47 -0.66 8.51
C PRO A 27 -16.63 0.27 9.71
N GLY A 28 -17.59 1.19 9.61
CA GLY A 28 -18.00 2.02 10.73
C GLY A 28 -18.52 1.17 11.89
N LYS A 29 -18.26 1.61 13.12
CA LYS A 29 -18.76 0.99 14.36
C LYS A 29 -19.25 2.07 15.31
N ASP A 30 -20.27 1.74 16.11
CA ASP A 30 -20.78 2.61 17.18
C ASP A 30 -21.24 3.99 16.68
N GLY A 31 -21.92 4.02 15.53
CA GLY A 31 -22.40 5.26 14.90
C GLY A 31 -21.32 6.05 14.14
N ASN A 32 -20.06 5.61 14.15
CA ASN A 32 -18.99 6.24 13.38
C ASN A 32 -19.06 5.84 11.90
N PRO A 33 -18.65 6.72 10.97
CA PRO A 33 -18.53 6.38 9.56
C PRO A 33 -17.40 5.38 9.32
N GLU A 34 -17.40 4.78 8.14
CA GLU A 34 -16.31 3.92 7.69
C GLU A 34 -14.96 4.66 7.66
N LYS A 35 -13.88 3.93 7.92
CA LYS A 35 -12.52 4.47 7.98
C LYS A 35 -11.67 3.92 6.85
N HIS A 36 -11.32 4.81 5.93
CA HIS A 36 -10.36 4.55 4.85
C HIS A 36 -8.94 4.62 5.42
N ALA A 37 -8.36 3.47 5.74
CA ALA A 37 -7.02 3.36 6.30
C ALA A 37 -5.92 3.40 5.24
N VAL A 38 -6.19 2.92 4.02
CA VAL A 38 -5.31 3.07 2.85
C VAL A 38 -6.16 3.47 1.65
N ARG A 39 -5.74 4.48 0.89
CA ARG A 39 -6.54 5.15 -0.15
C ARG A 39 -5.90 5.08 -1.54
N GLY A 40 -5.69 3.87 -2.06
CA GLY A 40 -5.18 3.68 -3.42
C GLY A 40 -3.66 3.87 -3.50
N LEU A 41 -2.93 3.20 -2.61
CA LEU A 41 -1.47 3.24 -2.58
C LEU A 41 -0.89 2.33 -3.67
N SER A 42 -0.05 2.89 -4.54
CA SER A 42 0.76 2.12 -5.50
C SER A 42 2.25 2.28 -5.14
N LEU A 43 2.95 1.17 -4.96
CA LEU A 43 4.36 1.12 -4.57
C LEU A 43 5.04 -0.09 -5.23
N ALA A 44 6.25 0.10 -5.73
CA ALA A 44 7.14 -0.97 -6.16
C ALA A 44 8.46 -0.85 -5.40
N LEU A 45 8.95 -1.96 -4.84
CA LEU A 45 10.20 -2.04 -4.10
C LEU A 45 11.15 -3.00 -4.79
N PRO A 46 12.31 -2.52 -5.27
CA PRO A 46 13.39 -3.35 -5.77
C PRO A 46 13.87 -4.37 -4.75
N ARG A 47 14.35 -5.50 -5.24
CA ARG A 47 14.93 -6.54 -4.39
C ARG A 47 16.21 -6.01 -3.73
N GLY A 48 16.30 -6.21 -2.42
CA GLY A 48 17.47 -5.80 -1.62
C GLY A 48 17.38 -4.40 -1.05
N GLU A 49 16.32 -3.64 -1.33
CA GLU A 49 16.08 -2.36 -0.68
C GLU A 49 15.46 -2.49 0.71
N CYS A 50 15.80 -1.54 1.59
CA CYS A 50 15.16 -1.35 2.89
C CYS A 50 14.16 -0.20 2.79
N PHE A 51 12.88 -0.49 3.00
CA PHE A 51 11.80 0.49 2.95
C PHE A 51 11.29 0.82 4.36
N GLY A 52 11.21 2.12 4.67
CA GLY A 52 10.65 2.64 5.91
C GLY A 52 9.42 3.50 5.65
N MET A 53 8.30 3.19 6.30
CA MET A 53 7.08 3.98 6.16
C MET A 53 6.86 4.88 7.38
N LEU A 54 6.87 6.20 7.15
CA LEU A 54 6.80 7.23 8.19
C LEU A 54 5.49 8.02 8.09
N GLY A 55 5.05 8.58 9.21
CA GLY A 55 3.83 9.39 9.28
C GLY A 55 3.20 9.39 10.67
N PRO A 56 2.21 10.27 10.92
CA PRO A 56 1.56 10.40 12.22
C PRO A 56 0.74 9.15 12.60
N ASN A 57 0.34 9.06 13.88
CA ASN A 57 -0.53 7.99 14.36
C ASN A 57 -1.87 7.99 13.62
N GLY A 58 -2.36 6.80 13.28
CA GLY A 58 -3.60 6.65 12.51
C GLY A 58 -3.48 6.88 11.00
N ALA A 59 -2.30 7.21 10.47
CA ALA A 59 -2.08 7.42 9.03
C ALA A 59 -2.18 6.14 8.15
N GLY A 60 -2.41 4.97 8.76
CA GLY A 60 -2.55 3.71 8.03
C GLY A 60 -1.27 2.87 7.91
N LYS A 61 -0.20 3.21 8.66
CA LYS A 61 1.11 2.55 8.53
C LYS A 61 1.09 1.05 8.80
N THR A 62 0.66 0.67 10.01
CA THR A 62 0.50 -0.74 10.39
C THR A 62 -0.56 -1.43 9.54
N THR A 63 -1.59 -0.70 9.13
CA THR A 63 -2.62 -1.25 8.24
C THR A 63 -2.05 -1.64 6.88
N PHE A 64 -1.17 -0.84 6.29
CA PHE A 64 -0.46 -1.19 5.05
C PHE A 64 0.43 -2.42 5.20
N ILE A 65 1.23 -2.47 6.28
CA ILE A 65 2.19 -3.57 6.51
C ILE A 65 1.49 -4.93 6.74
N ASN A 66 0.26 -4.93 7.27
CA ASN A 66 -0.50 -6.14 7.59
C ASN A 66 -1.48 -6.61 6.48
N MET A 67 -1.40 -6.06 5.26
CA MET A 67 -2.21 -6.52 4.13
C MET A 67 -1.51 -7.64 3.36
#